data_AF-A0A2A2RFI9-F1
#
_entry.id   AF-A0A2A2RFI9-F1
#
_cell.length_a   1.000
_cell.length_b   1.000
_cell.length_c   1.000
_cell.angle_alpha   90.00
_cell.angle_beta   90.00
_cell.angle_gamma   90.00
#
_symmetry.space_group_name_H-M   'P 1'
#
loop_
_entity.id
_entity.type
_entity.pdbx_description
1 polymer ?
#
loop_
_entity_poly.entity_id
_entity_poly.type
_entity_poly.pdbx_seq_one_letter_code
_entity_poly.pdbx_strand_id
1 'polypeptide(L)'
;MKTSLPGLRRFYRIAYGLFLALAAYQALLRDDPVSAAGSAGIGLIFDPFNPDQPWGQRPRWQRVWLILHLALAAGLLGYGLGRADRA
;
A
#
# COMPACT_ATOMS: atom_id res chain seq x y z
N MET A 1 12.15 -1.65 22.79
CA MET A 1 12.62 -3.02 22.43
C MET A 1 12.91 -3.04 20.93
N LYS A 2 14.16 -3.35 20.55
CA LYS A 2 14.64 -3.33 19.17
C LYS A 2 14.58 -4.76 18.63
N THR A 3 13.39 -5.27 18.32
CA THR A 3 13.23 -6.62 17.76
C THR A 3 13.39 -6.58 16.25
N SER A 4 14.60 -6.26 15.78
CA SER A 4 14.96 -6.41 14.37
C SER A 4 15.26 -7.87 14.07
N LEU A 5 14.22 -8.71 14.01
CA LEU A 5 14.32 -10.06 13.45
C LEU A 5 14.63 -9.89 11.95
N PRO A 6 15.82 -10.28 11.46
CA PRO A 6 16.25 -10.00 10.09
C PRO A 6 15.31 -10.60 9.03
N GLY A 7 14.59 -11.68 9.37
CA GLY A 7 13.56 -12.28 8.52
C GLY A 7 12.29 -11.42 8.37
N LEU A 8 11.87 -10.72 9.43
CA LEU A 8 10.61 -9.98 9.45
C LEU A 8 10.65 -8.76 8.51
N ARG A 9 11.78 -8.03 8.48
CA ARG A 9 11.96 -6.89 7.56
C ARG A 9 11.92 -7.32 6.09
N ARG A 10 12.48 -8.49 5.77
CA ARG A 10 12.43 -9.07 4.42
C ARG A 10 11.00 -9.45 4.06
N PHE A 11 10.27 -10.06 5.01
CA PHE A 11 8.86 -10.40 4.85
C PHE A 11 8.00 -9.16 4.53
N TYR A 12 8.11 -8.08 5.30
CA TYR A 12 7.37 -6.83 5.04
C TYR A 12 7.60 -6.29 3.63
N ARG A 13 8.87 -6.23 3.18
CA ARG A 13 9.20 -5.75 1.82
C ARG A 13 8.65 -6.66 0.73
N ILE A 14 8.69 -7.99 0.92
CA ILE A 14 8.14 -8.95 -0.03
C ILE A 14 6.62 -8.84 -0.07
N ALA A 15 5.96 -8.80 1.10
CA ALA A 15 4.51 -8.63 1.21
C ALA A 15 4.06 -7.33 0.55
N TYR A 16 4.72 -6.21 0.85
CA TYR A 16 4.46 -4.92 0.20
C TYR A 16 4.57 -5.02 -1.32
N GLY A 17 5.66 -5.61 -1.83
CA GLY A 17 5.87 -5.79 -3.27
C GLY A 17 4.80 -6.66 -3.93
N LEU A 18 4.40 -7.75 -3.26
CA LEU A 18 3.35 -8.64 -3.75
C LEU A 18 1.99 -7.93 -3.79
N PHE A 19 1.60 -7.22 -2.73
CA PHE A 19 0.34 -6.48 -2.69
C PHE A 19 0.32 -5.32 -3.68
N LEU A 20 1.45 -4.65 -3.90
CA LEU A 20 1.57 -3.60 -4.90
C LEU A 20 1.46 -4.16 -6.33
N ALA A 21 2.13 -5.27 -6.63
CA ALA A 21 2.02 -5.95 -7.91
C ALA A 21 0.59 -6.48 -8.13
N LEU A 22 -0.03 -7.00 -7.09
CA LEU A 22 -1.40 -7.49 -7.11
C LEU A 22 -2.41 -6.34 -7.32
N ALA A 23 -2.22 -5.20 -6.66
CA ALA A 23 -3.02 -4.00 -6.89
C ALA A 23 -2.89 -3.50 -8.33
N ALA A 24 -1.67 -3.46 -8.88
CA ALA A 24 -1.44 -3.11 -10.27
C ALA A 24 -2.11 -4.10 -11.25
N TYR A 25 -2.01 -5.40 -10.98
CA TYR A 25 -2.69 -6.44 -11.76
C TYR A 25 -4.22 -6.25 -11.74
N GLN A 26 -4.80 -5.98 -10.57
CA GLN A 26 -6.24 -5.80 -10.45
C GLN A 26 -6.74 -4.52 -11.11
N ALA A 27 -6.00 -3.42 -10.99
CA ALA A 27 -6.35 -2.14 -11.60
C ALA A 27 -6.20 -2.16 -13.13
N LEU A 28 -5.16 -2.81 -13.66
CA LEU A 28 -4.81 -2.74 -15.09
C LEU A 28 -5.35 -3.91 -15.91
N LEU A 29 -5.33 -5.14 -15.38
CA LEU A 29 -5.72 -6.35 -16.13
C LEU A 29 -7.13 -6.84 -15.78
N ARG A 30 -7.61 -6.62 -14.55
CA ARG A 30 -8.95 -7.03 -14.12
C ARG A 30 -9.99 -5.92 -14.20
N ASP A 31 -9.56 -4.68 -14.44
CA ASP A 31 -10.37 -3.46 -14.37
C ASP A 31 -11.26 -3.38 -13.12
N ASP A 32 -10.74 -3.92 -12.01
CA ASP A 32 -11.39 -3.94 -10.69
C ASP A 32 -10.65 -2.97 -9.74
N PRO A 33 -11.01 -1.68 -9.80
CA PRO A 33 -10.38 -0.64 -8.99
C PRO A 33 -10.69 -0.77 -7.49
N VAL A 34 -11.81 -1.38 -7.10
CA VAL A 34 -12.20 -1.53 -5.68
C VAL A 34 -11.30 -2.57 -5.01
N SER A 35 -11.14 -3.74 -5.64
CA SER A 35 -10.24 -4.76 -5.12
C SER A 35 -8.77 -4.30 -5.19
N ALA A 36 -8.39 -3.55 -6.23
CA ALA A 36 -7.06 -2.97 -6.35
C ALA A 36 -6.76 -1.99 -5.21
N ALA A 37 -7.73 -1.14 -4.84
CA ALA A 37 -7.61 -0.23 -3.72
C ALA A 37 -7.45 -0.99 -2.39
N GLY A 38 -8.21 -2.06 -2.18
CA GLY A 38 -8.06 -2.93 -1.01
C GLY A 38 -6.66 -3.54 -0.93
N SER A 39 -6.16 -4.06 -2.05
CA SER A 39 -4.82 -4.64 -2.14
C SER A 39 -3.71 -3.60 -1.89
N ALA A 40 -3.86 -2.39 -2.44
CA ALA A 40 -2.92 -1.29 -2.21
C ALA A 40 -2.95 -0.81 -0.73
N GLY A 41 -4.12 -0.77 -0.12
CA GLY A 41 -4.29 -0.45 1.30
C GLY A 41 -3.65 -1.49 2.22
N ILE A 42 -3.81 -2.78 1.92
CA ILE A 42 -3.11 -3.85 2.65
C ILE A 42 -1.58 -3.72 2.47
N GLY A 43 -1.12 -3.40 1.27
CA GLY A 43 0.30 -3.11 1.01
C GLY A 43 0.86 -2.05 1.97
N LEU A 44 0.14 -0.94 2.17
CA LEU A 44 0.52 0.13 3.11
C LEU A 44 0.73 -0.34 4.56
N ILE A 45 -0.03 -1.34 5.03
CA ILE A 45 0.15 -1.95 6.36
C ILE A 45 1.51 -2.64 6.44
N PHE A 46 1.95 -3.26 5.35
CA PHE A 46 3.24 -3.94 5.26
C PHE A 46 4.41 -3.00 4.97
N ASP A 47 4.44 -1.82 5.58
CA ASP A 47 5.44 -0.74 5.42
C ASP A 47 6.82 -1.25 4.95
N PRO A 48 7.27 -0.88 3.72
CA PRO A 48 8.49 -1.40 3.13
C PRO A 48 9.77 -0.86 3.78
N PHE A 49 9.67 0.19 4.60
CA PHE A 49 10.81 0.84 5.21
C PHE A 49 11.10 0.27 6.60
N ASN A 50 10.31 0.69 7.60
CA ASN A 50 10.51 0.30 8.98
C ASN A 50 9.23 0.52 9.81
N PRO A 51 8.47 -0.54 10.11
CA PRO A 51 7.24 -0.40 10.89
C PRO A 51 7.50 0.15 12.30
N ASP A 52 8.66 -0.18 12.88
CA ASP A 52 9.04 0.25 14.24
C ASP A 52 9.46 1.73 14.34
N GLN A 53 9.62 2.43 13.20
CA GLN A 53 10.06 3.83 13.22
C GLN A 53 8.88 4.77 13.49
N PRO A 54 8.93 5.58 14.58
CA PRO A 54 7.90 6.57 14.86
C PRO A 54 7.78 7.58 13.71
N TRP A 55 6.55 8.00 13.39
CA TRP A 55 6.27 8.88 12.26
C TRP A 55 7.12 10.16 12.22
N GLY A 56 7.34 10.80 13.38
CA GLY A 56 8.12 12.03 13.49
C GLY A 56 9.61 11.87 13.16
N GLN A 57 10.18 10.68 13.36
CA GLN A 57 11.59 10.39 13.06
C GLN A 57 11.81 9.92 11.62
N ARG A 58 10.75 9.72 10.83
CA ARG A 58 10.86 9.28 9.44
C ARG A 58 11.37 10.42 8.56
N PRO A 59 12.32 10.16 7.64
CA PRO A 59 12.68 11.12 6.60
C PRO A 59 11.45 11.65 5.86
N ARG A 60 11.50 12.92 5.43
CA ARG A 60 10.37 13.55 4.72
C ARG A 60 9.96 12.77 3.46
N TRP A 61 10.93 12.23 2.72
CA TRP A 61 10.65 11.46 1.50
C TRP A 61 9.86 10.17 1.76
N GLN A 62 10.09 9.47 2.88
CA GLN A 62 9.34 8.26 3.23
C GLN A 62 7.89 8.60 3.53
N ARG A 63 7.67 9.69 4.27
CA ARG A 63 6.33 10.19 4.59
C ARG A 63 5.58 10.59 3.32
N VAL A 64 6.24 11.32 2.42
CA VAL A 64 5.67 11.70 1.12
C VAL A 64 5.29 10.45 0.31
N TRP A 65 6.15 9.43 0.26
CA TRP A 65 5.84 8.19 -0.45
C TRP A 65 4.60 7.47 0.12
N LEU A 66 4.52 7.34 1.46
CA LEU A 66 3.39 6.68 2.12
C LEU A 66 2.09 7.45 1.91
N ILE A 67 2.13 8.80 1.96
CA ILE A 67 0.97 9.65 1.68
C ILE A 67 0.53 9.53 0.23
N LEU A 68 1.47 9.56 -0.73
CA LEU A 68 1.15 9.37 -2.15
C LEU A 68 0.54 7.99 -2.41
N HIS A 69 1.08 6.96 -1.78
CA HIS A 69 0.53 5.61 -1.89
C HIS A 69 -0.88 5.52 -1.33
N LEU A 70 -1.14 6.16 -0.18
CA LEU A 70 -2.45 6.22 0.43
C LEU A 70 -3.44 6.99 -0.43
N ALA A 71 -3.02 8.11 -1.02
CA ALA A 71 -3.82 8.88 -1.96
C ALA A 71 -4.16 8.06 -3.21
N LEU A 72 -3.23 7.23 -3.69
CA LEU A 72 -3.45 6.34 -4.83
C LEU A 72 -4.45 5.23 -4.49
N ALA A 73 -4.33 4.60 -3.31
CA ALA A 73 -5.31 3.61 -2.82
C ALA A 73 -6.70 4.24 -2.65
N ALA A 74 -6.80 5.42 -2.03
CA ALA A 74 -8.06 6.13 -1.86
C ALA A 74 -8.65 6.60 -3.21
N GLY A 75 -7.80 7.04 -4.14
CA GLY A 75 -8.22 7.42 -5.49
C GLY A 75 -8.77 6.24 -6.29
N LEU A 76 -8.12 5.07 -6.22
CA LEU A 76 -8.65 3.83 -6.79
C LEU A 76 -9.98 3.43 -6.16
N LEU A 77 -10.12 3.56 -4.84
CA LEU A 77 -11.36 3.22 -4.15
C LEU A 77 -12.50 4.16 -4.57
N GLY A 78 -12.25 5.48 -4.57
CA GLY A 78 -13.23 6.48 -4.98
C GLY A 78 -13.62 6.34 -6.46
N TYR A 79 -12.66 6.06 -7.33
CA TYR A 79 -12.91 5.78 -8.74
C TYR A 79 -13.75 4.51 -8.93
N GLY A 80 -13.43 3.45 -8.18
CA GLY A 80 -14.17 2.19 -8.25
C GLY A 80 -15.59 2.28 -7.74
N LEU A 81 -15.79 2.89 -6.57
CA LEU A 81 -17.13 3.15 -6.03
C LEU A 81 -17.94 4.07 -6.95
N GLY A 82 -17.32 5.13 -7.49
CA GLY A 82 -17.98 6.04 -8.41
C GLY A 82 -18.36 5.42 -9.76
N ARG A 83 -17.64 4.38 -10.21
CA ARG A 83 -18.04 3.57 -11.38
C ARG A 83 -19.15 2.58 -11.03
N ALA A 84 -19.07 1.95 -9.86
CA ALA A 84 -20.07 0.97 -9.42
C ALA A 84 -21.46 1.59 -9.21
N ASP A 85 -21.52 2.86 -8.76
CA ASP A 85 -22.77 3.60 -8.55
C ASP A 85 -23.44 4.05 -9.87
N ARG A 86 -22.70 4.01 -11.00
CA ARG A 86 -23.19 4.43 -12.33
C ARG A 86 -23.62 3.26 -13.23
N ALA A 87 -23.45 2.02 -12.78
CA ALA A 87 -23.84 0.80 -13.50
C ALA A 87 -25.25 0.35 -13.07
#